data_AF-A0A6J4J7S6-F1
#
_entry.id   AF-A0A6J4J7S6-F1
#
_cell.length_a   1.000
_cell.length_b   1.000
_cell.length_c   1.000
_cell.angle_alpha   90.00
_cell.angle_beta   90.00
_cell.angle_gamma   90.00
#
_symmetry.space_group_name_H-M   'P 1'
#
loop_
_entity.id
_entity.type
_entity.pdbx_description
1 polymer ?
#
loop_
_entity_poly.entity_id
_entity_poly.type
_entity_poly.pdbx_seq_one_letter_code
_entity_poly.pdbx_strand_id
1 'polypeptide(L)'
;MIDGRSTTDDWQRHSGRVCVLPVGSFEQHGAHLPLATDILCAEFFAGMLADELSAALLPALPFGTCMEHGGFRGSVSLRPETLMQILRDVADEVERQQFRVLVVVNGHGGNFALAPVVRDINRRDRPLKLLLVDWWEQAQPGGAAAESAARGLDLHAGEMETSVVLAMRPDLVRPHPMDRPGDGAAEAFPLAQRDLNSFGVGHFSPGGVVGYPSLASAEKGQALIDSVRARLVPFVRDRIRRLTEQPRYAGGGGIAVRAMGPDDVPDGMRLKTLAGWNQTEADWRLFLEGPCPGGFVAVQDGRVVGTVAVIRYGEDLAWIGMMLVDPAFRRLGIGRLLLEHAVAGVAASGRAAIKLDATPAGKALYDTMGFVDESRLHRLTHANLPPLPEPAGGGACAAVTEEDWPGIDVLDRSVFGADRGRVLRALAAQDPPRALRLTRAGRVEGFCFARPGSRYHQIGPIVAGSVDDAILLSTAALRGLGGRPIVLDVPDAQAEFLRRLAALGFARDRSFVRMARAPAPPAAPQDRVFAICGPEFG
;
A
#
# COMPACT_ATOMS: atom_id res chain seq x y z
N MET A 1 32.63 -15.18 -11.63
CA MET A 1 31.74 -15.76 -10.59
C MET A 1 32.52 -16.00 -9.28
N ILE A 2 31.82 -16.27 -8.18
CA ILE A 2 32.38 -16.98 -7.00
C ILE A 2 31.59 -18.27 -6.77
N ASP A 3 32.21 -19.32 -6.23
CA ASP A 3 31.55 -20.62 -6.05
C ASP A 3 32.14 -21.44 -4.88
N GLY A 4 31.77 -22.72 -4.79
CA GLY A 4 32.24 -23.64 -3.75
C GLY A 4 33.73 -23.99 -3.79
N ARG A 5 34.48 -23.58 -4.83
CA ARG A 5 35.94 -23.72 -4.89
C ARG A 5 36.66 -22.50 -4.30
N SER A 6 35.94 -21.41 -4.07
CA SER A 6 36.46 -20.16 -3.50
C SER A 6 36.52 -20.22 -1.97
N THR A 7 37.42 -19.44 -1.36
CA THR A 7 37.58 -19.40 0.10
C THR A 7 36.58 -18.44 0.77
N THR A 8 36.43 -18.51 2.09
CA THR A 8 35.61 -17.53 2.85
C THR A 8 36.03 -16.10 2.60
N ASP A 9 37.33 -15.81 2.46
CA ASP A 9 37.83 -14.46 2.19
C ASP A 9 37.41 -13.96 0.80
N ASP A 10 37.33 -14.86 -0.18
CA ASP A 10 36.87 -14.52 -1.53
C ASP A 10 35.37 -14.21 -1.53
N TRP A 11 34.58 -14.98 -0.78
CA TRP A 11 33.16 -14.72 -0.53
C TRP A 11 32.94 -13.38 0.20
N GLN A 12 33.78 -13.06 1.20
CA GLN A 12 33.72 -11.77 1.92
C GLN A 12 34.04 -10.57 1.01
N ARG A 13 34.94 -10.75 0.03
CA ARG A 13 35.32 -9.70 -0.93
C ARG A 13 34.32 -9.55 -2.09
N HIS A 14 33.39 -10.48 -2.25
CA HIS A 14 32.44 -10.45 -3.35
C HIS A 14 31.36 -9.39 -3.13
N SER A 15 31.25 -8.46 -4.09
CA SER A 15 30.27 -7.38 -4.03
C SER A 15 28.97 -7.67 -4.80
N GLY A 16 28.90 -8.80 -5.51
CA GLY A 16 27.73 -9.19 -6.29
C GLY A 16 26.54 -9.49 -5.38
N ARG A 17 25.34 -9.06 -5.82
CA ARG A 17 24.08 -9.25 -5.08
C ARG A 17 23.16 -10.32 -5.69
N VAL A 18 23.67 -11.03 -6.69
CA VAL A 18 22.97 -12.12 -7.37
C VAL A 18 23.61 -13.43 -6.95
N CYS A 19 22.77 -14.38 -6.57
CA CYS A 19 23.14 -15.75 -6.25
C CYS A 19 22.37 -16.69 -7.18
N VAL A 20 23.01 -17.76 -7.64
CA VAL A 20 22.43 -18.74 -8.56
C VAL A 20 22.43 -20.11 -7.86
N LEU A 21 21.27 -20.77 -7.85
CA LEU A 21 21.07 -22.10 -7.29
C LEU A 21 20.64 -23.05 -8.43
N PRO A 22 21.50 -24.01 -8.82
CA PRO A 22 21.07 -25.11 -9.67
C PRO A 22 20.20 -26.10 -8.89
N VAL A 23 19.09 -26.52 -9.47
CA VAL A 23 18.21 -27.55 -8.90
C VAL A 23 17.96 -28.61 -9.96
N GLY A 24 18.55 -29.79 -9.79
CA GLY A 24 18.38 -30.92 -10.69
C GLY A 24 17.36 -31.92 -10.18
N SER A 25 17.58 -33.18 -10.57
CA SER A 25 16.89 -34.37 -10.08
C SER A 25 17.79 -35.59 -10.30
N PHE A 26 17.59 -36.65 -9.52
CA PHE A 26 18.30 -37.91 -9.69
C PHE A 26 17.31 -38.98 -10.12
N GLU A 27 17.21 -39.19 -11.43
CA GLU A 27 16.13 -39.97 -12.03
C GLU A 27 16.53 -40.70 -13.31
N GLN A 28 15.81 -41.77 -13.62
CA GLN A 28 15.98 -42.55 -14.84
C GLN A 28 15.99 -41.65 -16.08
N HIS A 29 16.88 -41.90 -17.04
CA HIS A 29 16.89 -41.25 -18.35
C HIS A 29 17.09 -42.30 -19.45
N GLY A 30 16.30 -43.38 -19.38
CA GLY A 30 16.44 -44.52 -20.27
C GLY A 30 17.77 -45.26 -20.10
N ALA A 31 18.17 -45.97 -21.17
CA ALA A 31 19.37 -46.79 -21.16
C ALA A 31 20.63 -46.05 -21.59
N HIS A 32 20.50 -44.85 -22.18
CA HIS A 32 21.60 -44.13 -22.83
C HIS A 32 22.15 -42.96 -22.01
N LEU A 33 21.32 -42.30 -21.20
CA LEU A 33 21.73 -41.16 -20.38
C LEU A 33 21.93 -41.55 -18.90
N PRO A 34 22.81 -40.83 -18.18
CA PRO A 34 23.01 -41.06 -16.75
C PRO A 34 21.83 -40.57 -15.91
N LEU A 35 21.67 -41.12 -14.70
CA LEU A 35 20.63 -40.70 -13.74
C LEU A 35 20.78 -39.24 -13.27
N ALA A 36 21.96 -38.65 -13.47
CA ALA A 36 22.30 -37.30 -13.06
C ALA A 36 22.10 -36.27 -14.18
N THR A 37 21.42 -36.61 -15.27
CA THR A 37 21.25 -35.73 -16.45
C THR A 37 20.75 -34.33 -16.05
N ASP A 38 19.70 -34.24 -15.24
CA ASP A 38 19.14 -32.96 -14.80
C ASP A 38 20.08 -32.15 -13.92
N ILE A 39 20.89 -32.84 -13.10
CA ILE A 39 21.94 -32.21 -12.28
C ILE A 39 22.98 -31.60 -13.20
N LEU A 40 23.49 -32.38 -14.17
CA LEU A 40 24.51 -31.93 -15.12
C LEU A 40 24.02 -30.72 -15.93
N CYS A 41 22.80 -30.78 -16.46
CA CYS A 41 22.20 -29.68 -17.22
C CYS A 41 22.01 -28.43 -16.34
N ALA A 42 21.44 -28.57 -15.14
CA ALA A 42 21.24 -27.46 -14.21
C ALA A 42 22.58 -26.81 -13.82
N GLU A 43 23.59 -27.61 -13.45
CA GLU A 43 24.93 -27.12 -13.10
C GLU A 43 25.59 -26.35 -14.25
N PHE A 44 25.50 -26.88 -15.46
CA PHE A 44 26.11 -26.26 -16.63
C PHE A 44 25.48 -24.90 -16.95
N PHE A 45 24.15 -24.83 -17.05
CA PHE A 45 23.47 -23.57 -17.37
C PHE A 45 23.54 -22.56 -16.21
N ALA A 46 23.52 -23.03 -14.95
CA ALA A 46 23.71 -22.17 -13.79
C ALA A 46 25.13 -21.60 -13.73
N GLY A 47 26.16 -22.42 -13.99
CA GLY A 47 27.55 -21.98 -14.05
C GLY A 47 27.77 -20.94 -15.16
N MET A 48 27.27 -21.23 -16.35
CA MET A 48 27.27 -20.29 -17.47
C MET A 48 26.61 -18.95 -17.10
N LEU A 49 25.41 -19.00 -16.51
CA LEU A 49 24.68 -17.80 -16.11
C LEU A 49 25.40 -17.03 -15.00
N ALA A 50 25.97 -17.73 -14.01
CA ALA A 50 26.69 -17.12 -12.91
C ALA A 50 27.96 -16.41 -13.39
N ASP A 51 28.66 -16.97 -14.37
CA ASP A 51 29.80 -16.30 -15.01
C ASP A 51 29.39 -15.01 -15.73
N GLU A 52 28.35 -15.09 -16.57
CA GLU A 52 27.83 -13.95 -17.33
C GLU A 52 27.31 -12.81 -16.44
N LEU A 53 26.83 -13.13 -15.24
CA LEU A 53 26.32 -12.16 -14.27
C LEU A 53 27.35 -11.74 -13.23
N SER A 54 28.55 -12.34 -13.24
CA SER A 54 29.50 -12.22 -12.12
C SER A 54 28.83 -12.51 -10.76
N ALA A 55 27.95 -13.50 -10.73
CA ALA A 55 27.16 -13.89 -9.57
C ALA A 55 27.89 -14.92 -8.70
N ALA A 56 27.32 -15.16 -7.51
CA ALA A 56 27.68 -16.30 -6.68
C ALA A 56 26.94 -17.56 -7.15
N LEU A 57 27.62 -18.69 -7.24
CA LEU A 57 27.04 -19.99 -7.58
C LEU A 57 27.04 -20.92 -6.37
N LEU A 58 25.86 -21.41 -6.00
CA LEU A 58 25.70 -22.47 -5.00
C LEU A 58 25.88 -23.85 -5.63
N PRO A 59 26.25 -24.88 -4.84
CA PRO A 59 26.26 -26.26 -5.32
C PRO A 59 24.84 -26.67 -5.76
N ALA A 60 24.76 -27.54 -6.76
CA ALA A 60 23.47 -28.05 -7.19
C ALA A 60 22.77 -28.84 -6.09
N LEU A 61 21.45 -28.69 -6.01
CA LEU A 61 20.62 -29.64 -5.29
C LEU A 61 20.47 -30.89 -6.15
N PRO A 62 21.03 -32.04 -5.72
CA PRO A 62 21.06 -33.25 -6.55
C PRO A 62 19.72 -34.00 -6.55
N PHE A 63 18.83 -33.70 -5.61
CA PHE A 63 17.52 -34.34 -5.47
C PHE A 63 16.40 -33.31 -5.62
N GLY A 64 15.50 -33.58 -6.56
CA GLY A 64 14.27 -32.82 -6.81
C GLY A 64 13.04 -33.65 -6.47
N THR A 65 11.91 -33.32 -7.11
CA THR A 65 10.67 -34.12 -7.05
C THR A 65 10.46 -34.87 -8.35
N CYS A 66 10.95 -36.11 -8.44
CA CYS A 66 10.81 -37.00 -9.62
C CYS A 66 9.80 -38.14 -9.39
N MET A 67 8.67 -37.82 -8.78
CA MET A 67 7.67 -38.82 -8.35
C MET A 67 7.04 -39.57 -9.52
N GLU A 68 6.92 -38.92 -10.68
CA GLU A 68 6.48 -39.49 -11.95
C GLU A 68 7.39 -40.62 -12.45
N HIS A 69 8.65 -40.67 -12.01
CA HIS A 69 9.58 -41.77 -12.29
C HIS A 69 9.49 -42.90 -11.25
N GLY A 70 8.41 -42.95 -10.46
CA GLY A 70 8.13 -44.03 -9.54
C GLY A 70 8.15 -45.40 -10.24
N GLY A 71 8.86 -46.36 -9.65
CA GLY A 71 9.02 -47.72 -10.19
C GLY A 71 10.31 -47.96 -10.98
N PHE A 72 11.03 -46.91 -11.39
CA PHE A 72 12.35 -47.07 -12.00
C PHE A 72 13.45 -47.13 -10.93
N ARG A 73 14.28 -48.17 -10.98
CA ARG A 73 15.41 -48.33 -10.06
C ARG A 73 16.44 -47.24 -10.28
N GLY A 74 16.89 -46.62 -9.20
CA GLY A 74 17.87 -45.54 -9.22
C GLY A 74 17.28 -44.16 -9.01
N SER A 75 16.01 -43.93 -9.38
CA SER A 75 15.35 -42.64 -9.14
C SER A 75 15.16 -42.38 -7.63
N VAL A 76 15.58 -41.21 -7.15
CA VAL A 76 15.45 -40.80 -5.74
C VAL A 76 14.74 -39.45 -5.68
N SER A 77 13.52 -39.47 -5.15
CA SER A 77 12.63 -38.32 -5.11
C SER A 77 12.46 -37.77 -3.70
N LEU A 78 12.48 -36.44 -3.57
CA LEU A 78 12.02 -35.75 -2.37
C LEU A 78 10.49 -35.63 -2.40
N ARG A 79 9.89 -35.51 -1.21
CA ARG A 79 8.50 -35.03 -1.12
C ARG A 79 8.44 -33.55 -1.54
N PRO A 80 7.36 -33.09 -2.19
CA PRO A 80 7.20 -31.69 -2.56
C PRO A 80 7.44 -30.71 -1.42
N GLU A 81 6.89 -30.99 -0.23
CA GLU A 81 7.05 -30.12 0.93
C GLU A 81 8.51 -30.06 1.39
N THR A 82 9.26 -31.15 1.22
CA THR A 82 10.68 -31.20 1.60
C THR A 82 11.51 -30.30 0.67
N LEU A 83 11.30 -30.38 -0.65
CA LEU A 83 11.95 -29.48 -1.60
C LEU A 83 11.59 -28.01 -1.33
N MET A 84 10.31 -27.73 -1.01
CA MET A 84 9.90 -26.38 -0.63
C MET A 84 10.56 -25.90 0.66
N GLN A 85 10.74 -26.76 1.68
CA GLN A 85 11.45 -26.36 2.90
C GLN A 85 12.93 -26.09 2.63
N ILE A 86 13.61 -26.96 1.86
CA ILE A 86 15.01 -26.75 1.47
C ILE A 86 15.17 -25.39 0.79
N LEU A 87 14.29 -25.06 -0.18
CA LEU A 87 14.39 -23.77 -0.88
C LEU A 87 14.10 -22.56 0.03
N ARG A 88 13.22 -22.71 1.04
CA ARG A 88 13.01 -21.66 2.05
C ARG A 88 14.25 -21.44 2.91
N ASP A 89 14.86 -22.52 3.39
CA ASP A 89 16.07 -22.45 4.22
C ASP A 89 17.25 -21.84 3.44
N VAL A 90 17.43 -22.25 2.18
CA VAL A 90 18.44 -21.67 1.30
C VAL A 90 18.17 -20.19 1.04
N ALA A 91 16.92 -19.80 0.75
CA ALA A 91 16.57 -18.41 0.55
C ALA A 91 16.83 -17.55 1.80
N ASP A 92 16.53 -18.07 2.99
CA ASP A 92 16.79 -17.37 4.26
C ASP A 92 18.29 -17.15 4.49
N GLU A 93 19.14 -18.14 4.21
CA GLU A 93 20.60 -17.99 4.36
C GLU A 93 21.22 -17.11 3.27
N VAL A 94 20.71 -17.16 2.04
CA VAL A 94 21.12 -16.26 0.95
C VAL A 94 20.75 -14.81 1.28
N GLU A 95 19.56 -14.56 1.83
CA GLU A 95 19.17 -13.22 2.28
C GLU A 95 20.03 -12.72 3.45
N ARG A 96 20.33 -13.60 4.43
CA ARG A 96 21.18 -13.27 5.59
C ARG A 96 22.55 -12.74 5.13
N GLN A 97 23.09 -13.33 4.05
CA GLN A 97 24.34 -12.93 3.42
C GLN A 97 24.23 -11.70 2.50
N GLN A 98 23.11 -10.97 2.55
CA GLN A 98 22.89 -9.70 1.84
C GLN A 98 22.76 -9.80 0.31
N PHE A 99 22.55 -10.99 -0.24
CA PHE A 99 22.08 -11.11 -1.61
C PHE A 99 20.68 -10.51 -1.76
N ARG A 100 20.32 -10.13 -3.00
CA ARG A 100 19.04 -9.47 -3.33
C ARG A 100 18.26 -10.23 -4.39
N VAL A 101 18.94 -11.00 -5.23
CA VAL A 101 18.28 -11.91 -6.17
C VAL A 101 18.87 -13.31 -6.06
N LEU A 102 18.00 -14.31 -5.91
CA LEU A 102 18.33 -15.73 -6.03
C LEU A 102 17.72 -16.28 -7.31
N VAL A 103 18.55 -16.65 -8.28
CA VAL A 103 18.12 -17.29 -9.52
C VAL A 103 18.16 -18.80 -9.35
N VAL A 104 17.00 -19.43 -9.33
CA VAL A 104 16.83 -20.88 -9.31
C VAL A 104 16.83 -21.36 -10.75
N VAL A 105 17.89 -22.08 -11.16
CA VAL A 105 18.01 -22.70 -12.48
C VAL A 105 17.58 -24.15 -12.35
N ASN A 106 16.40 -24.46 -12.85
CA ASN A 106 15.78 -25.76 -12.75
C ASN A 106 16.17 -26.66 -13.93
N GLY A 107 16.59 -27.88 -13.61
CA GLY A 107 17.02 -28.91 -14.55
C GLY A 107 15.96 -29.95 -14.89
N HIS A 108 14.87 -30.04 -14.11
CA HIS A 108 13.91 -31.14 -14.18
C HIS A 108 12.45 -30.64 -14.22
N GLY A 109 11.66 -31.17 -15.16
CA GLY A 109 10.26 -30.77 -15.36
C GLY A 109 9.33 -31.14 -14.19
N GLY A 110 9.60 -32.22 -13.46
CA GLY A 110 8.82 -32.66 -12.30
C GLY A 110 9.04 -31.86 -11.03
N ASN A 111 9.95 -30.87 -11.02
CA ASN A 111 10.15 -29.93 -9.91
C ASN A 111 8.99 -28.93 -9.73
N PHE A 112 7.73 -29.38 -9.87
CA PHE A 112 6.52 -28.56 -9.81
C PHE A 112 6.36 -27.80 -8.49
N ALA A 113 7.02 -28.25 -7.41
CA ALA A 113 7.00 -27.61 -6.12
C ALA A 113 7.78 -26.28 -6.09
N LEU A 114 8.70 -26.04 -7.03
CA LEU A 114 9.51 -24.81 -7.10
C LEU A 114 8.66 -23.56 -7.39
N ALA A 115 7.73 -23.62 -8.33
CA ALA A 115 6.93 -22.45 -8.70
C ALA A 115 6.05 -21.94 -7.54
N PRO A 116 5.29 -22.79 -6.81
CA PRO A 116 4.55 -22.37 -5.63
C PRO A 116 5.42 -21.77 -4.52
N VAL A 117 6.59 -22.36 -4.21
CA VAL A 117 7.45 -21.85 -3.12
C VAL A 117 8.17 -20.55 -3.51
N VAL A 118 8.61 -20.40 -4.77
CA VAL A 118 9.17 -19.14 -5.28
C VAL A 118 8.13 -18.03 -5.16
N ARG A 119 6.87 -18.30 -5.52
CA ARG A 119 5.76 -17.36 -5.33
C ARG A 119 5.53 -17.03 -3.85
N ASP A 120 5.54 -18.04 -2.98
CA ASP A 120 5.34 -17.89 -1.53
C ASP A 120 6.45 -17.09 -0.85
N ILE A 121 7.69 -17.21 -1.30
CA ILE A 121 8.82 -16.42 -0.81
C ILE A 121 8.70 -14.98 -1.33
N ASN A 122 8.50 -14.81 -2.65
CA ASN A 122 8.48 -13.49 -3.26
C ASN A 122 7.36 -12.58 -2.76
N ARG A 123 6.17 -13.13 -2.52
CA ARG A 123 5.01 -12.36 -2.01
C ARG A 123 5.23 -11.75 -0.63
N ARG A 124 6.21 -12.24 0.13
CA ARG A 124 6.60 -11.65 1.41
C ARG A 124 7.38 -10.37 1.10
N ASP A 125 7.16 -9.32 1.88
CA ASP A 125 7.85 -8.03 1.72
C ASP A 125 9.29 -8.09 2.28
N ARG A 126 10.06 -9.06 1.77
CA ARG A 126 11.46 -9.32 2.12
C ARG A 126 12.41 -8.79 1.03
N PRO A 127 13.62 -8.33 1.39
CA PRO A 127 14.62 -7.84 0.44
C PRO A 127 15.03 -8.81 -0.67
N LEU A 128 15.10 -10.11 -0.39
CA LEU A 128 15.46 -11.12 -1.38
C LEU A 128 14.28 -11.40 -2.32
N LYS A 129 14.59 -11.51 -3.62
CA LYS A 129 13.65 -11.95 -4.66
C LYS A 129 14.19 -13.14 -5.43
N LEU A 130 13.32 -14.10 -5.70
CA LEU A 130 13.65 -15.32 -6.42
C LEU A 130 13.19 -15.20 -7.88
N LEU A 131 14.04 -15.66 -8.79
CA LEU A 131 13.70 -15.89 -10.19
C LEU A 131 13.79 -17.39 -10.44
N LEU A 132 12.70 -17.99 -10.92
CA LEU A 132 12.71 -19.38 -11.37
C LEU A 132 12.92 -19.39 -12.89
N VAL A 133 13.88 -20.19 -13.35
CA VAL A 133 14.11 -20.38 -14.78
C VAL A 133 14.31 -21.85 -15.09
N ASP A 134 13.50 -22.34 -16.01
CA ASP A 134 13.63 -23.64 -16.63
C ASP A 134 14.50 -23.49 -17.88
N TRP A 135 15.63 -24.21 -17.97
CA TRP A 135 16.60 -23.97 -19.03
C TRP A 135 16.04 -24.31 -20.43
N TRP A 136 15.22 -25.36 -20.52
CA TRP A 136 14.64 -25.85 -21.78
C TRP A 136 13.65 -24.85 -22.40
N GLU A 137 12.93 -24.08 -21.58
CA GLU A 137 12.01 -23.03 -22.06
C GLU A 137 12.76 -21.89 -22.77
N GLN A 138 14.08 -21.78 -22.55
CA GLN A 138 14.92 -20.75 -23.17
C GLN A 138 15.51 -21.20 -24.52
N ALA A 139 15.35 -22.45 -24.94
CA ALA A 139 15.75 -22.89 -26.28
C ALA A 139 14.85 -22.24 -27.36
N GLN A 140 15.40 -21.88 -28.53
CA GLN A 140 14.59 -21.28 -29.60
C GLN A 140 13.55 -22.27 -30.18
N PRO A 141 12.28 -21.85 -30.35
CA PRO A 141 11.28 -22.61 -31.08
C PRO A 141 11.74 -22.89 -32.51
N GLY A 142 11.61 -24.13 -32.98
CA GLY A 142 12.05 -24.51 -34.33
C GLY A 142 13.58 -24.59 -34.51
N GLY A 143 14.36 -24.59 -33.41
CA GLY A 143 15.81 -24.75 -33.41
C GLY A 143 16.29 -26.20 -33.55
N ALA A 144 17.44 -26.53 -32.97
CA ALA A 144 18.11 -27.82 -33.15
C ALA A 144 17.36 -29.07 -32.64
N ALA A 145 16.26 -28.90 -31.90
CA ALA A 145 15.32 -29.96 -31.50
C ALA A 145 13.96 -29.88 -32.22
N ALA A 146 13.90 -29.17 -33.36
CA ALA A 146 12.67 -29.03 -34.15
C ALA A 146 12.20 -30.35 -34.74
N GLU A 147 13.11 -31.29 -34.98
CA GLU A 147 12.77 -32.57 -35.59
C GLU A 147 11.94 -33.45 -34.65
N SER A 148 12.33 -33.59 -33.39
CA SER A 148 11.50 -34.30 -32.40
C SER A 148 10.19 -33.56 -32.14
N ALA A 149 10.23 -32.23 -32.00
CA ALA A 149 9.04 -31.40 -31.81
C ALA A 149 8.03 -31.52 -32.98
N ALA A 150 8.51 -31.72 -34.21
CA ALA A 150 7.66 -31.95 -35.38
C ALA A 150 7.11 -33.38 -35.47
N ARG A 151 7.76 -34.35 -34.81
CA ARG A 151 7.40 -35.78 -34.84
C ARG A 151 6.45 -36.21 -33.73
N GLY A 152 6.31 -35.41 -32.67
CA GLY A 152 5.33 -35.67 -31.61
C GLY A 152 5.86 -35.34 -30.22
N LEU A 153 5.53 -36.21 -29.27
CA LEU A 153 5.79 -36.03 -27.84
C LEU A 153 7.27 -36.32 -27.51
N ASP A 154 8.01 -35.29 -27.12
CA ASP A 154 9.37 -35.36 -26.57
C ASP A 154 9.36 -34.68 -25.18
N LEU A 155 9.20 -35.48 -24.14
CA LEU A 155 9.07 -35.04 -22.75
C LEU A 155 10.28 -35.41 -21.88
N HIS A 156 10.92 -36.55 -22.16
CA HIS A 156 11.90 -37.14 -21.23
C HIS A 156 12.97 -37.98 -21.93
N ALA A 157 14.24 -37.71 -21.63
CA ALA A 157 15.41 -38.40 -22.18
C ALA A 157 15.42 -38.43 -23.72
N GLY A 158 14.87 -37.40 -24.36
CA GLY A 158 14.72 -37.31 -25.81
C GLY A 158 15.83 -36.52 -26.51
N GLU A 159 15.49 -35.89 -27.64
CA GLU A 159 16.49 -35.28 -28.53
C GLU A 159 17.27 -34.16 -27.84
N MET A 160 16.55 -33.29 -27.11
CA MET A 160 17.13 -32.08 -26.53
C MET A 160 18.15 -32.39 -25.43
N GLU A 161 17.75 -33.14 -24.40
CA GLU A 161 18.62 -33.52 -23.28
C GLU A 161 19.80 -34.35 -23.76
N THR A 162 19.55 -35.34 -24.62
CA THR A 162 20.61 -36.19 -25.15
C THR A 162 21.63 -35.39 -25.94
N SER A 163 21.19 -34.43 -26.75
CA SER A 163 22.08 -33.56 -27.52
C SER A 163 22.92 -32.68 -26.61
N VAL A 164 22.30 -32.04 -25.61
CA VAL A 164 23.00 -31.18 -24.63
C VAL A 164 24.05 -31.99 -23.85
N VAL A 165 23.70 -33.18 -23.36
CA VAL A 165 24.67 -34.04 -22.64
C VAL A 165 25.76 -34.56 -23.58
N LEU A 166 25.47 -34.88 -24.84
CA LEU A 166 26.49 -35.24 -25.84
C LEU A 166 27.50 -34.10 -26.06
N ALA A 167 27.05 -32.84 -26.09
CA ALA A 167 27.93 -31.69 -26.25
C ALA A 167 28.78 -31.45 -24.99
N MET A 168 28.22 -31.65 -23.80
CA MET A 168 28.89 -31.37 -22.52
C MET A 168 29.79 -32.50 -22.02
N ARG A 169 29.28 -33.74 -22.09
CA ARG A 169 29.81 -34.96 -21.45
C ARG A 169 29.53 -36.19 -22.33
N PRO A 170 30.10 -36.26 -23.54
CA PRO A 170 29.88 -37.39 -24.45
C PRO A 170 30.33 -38.73 -23.84
N ASP A 171 31.26 -38.70 -22.88
CA ASP A 171 31.74 -39.86 -22.14
C ASP A 171 30.67 -40.54 -21.26
N LEU A 172 29.59 -39.82 -20.94
CA LEU A 172 28.49 -40.33 -20.13
C LEU A 172 27.32 -40.88 -20.96
N VAL A 173 27.31 -40.65 -22.27
CA VAL A 173 26.22 -41.09 -23.16
C VAL A 173 26.56 -42.45 -23.73
N ARG A 174 25.73 -43.45 -23.44
CA ARG A 174 25.92 -44.80 -23.96
C ARG A 174 25.48 -44.88 -25.43
N PRO A 175 26.10 -45.77 -26.23
CA PRO A 175 25.73 -45.94 -27.63
C PRO A 175 24.29 -46.48 -27.80
N HIS A 176 23.67 -46.14 -28.93
CA HIS A 176 22.34 -46.60 -29.37
C HIS A 176 21.16 -46.15 -28.48
N PRO A 177 20.88 -44.83 -28.40
CA PRO A 177 19.61 -44.36 -27.86
C PRO A 177 18.43 -44.96 -28.63
N MET A 178 17.37 -45.35 -27.91
CA MET A 178 16.17 -45.95 -28.48
C MET A 178 15.01 -44.96 -28.43
N ASP A 179 14.45 -44.63 -29.59
CA ASP A 179 13.27 -43.78 -29.70
C ASP A 179 12.05 -44.43 -29.08
N ARG A 180 11.33 -43.64 -28.28
CA ARG A 180 10.03 -44.00 -27.69
C ARG A 180 9.22 -42.74 -27.47
N PRO A 181 8.42 -42.28 -28.43
CA PRO A 181 7.61 -41.07 -28.27
C PRO A 181 6.47 -41.19 -27.22
N GLY A 182 6.32 -42.34 -26.57
CA GLY A 182 5.19 -42.64 -25.69
C GLY A 182 3.96 -43.12 -26.47
N ASP A 183 3.20 -44.02 -25.86
CA ASP A 183 1.95 -44.51 -26.44
C ASP A 183 0.91 -43.36 -26.50
N GLY A 184 0.11 -43.27 -27.57
CA GLY A 184 -1.05 -42.35 -27.62
C GLY A 184 -0.93 -41.08 -28.48
N ALA A 185 0.17 -40.86 -29.20
CA ALA A 185 0.32 -39.67 -30.08
C ALA A 185 -0.74 -39.56 -31.20
N ALA A 186 -1.37 -40.68 -31.57
CA ALA A 186 -2.42 -40.75 -32.59
C ALA A 186 -3.85 -40.82 -32.00
N GLU A 187 -4.01 -40.69 -30.68
CA GLU A 187 -5.31 -40.75 -30.02
C GLU A 187 -6.07 -39.42 -30.10
N ALA A 188 -7.39 -39.46 -29.86
CA ALA A 188 -8.24 -38.28 -29.87
C ALA A 188 -7.85 -37.23 -28.80
N PHE A 189 -7.19 -37.67 -27.73
CA PHE A 189 -6.65 -36.82 -26.67
C PHE A 189 -5.19 -37.24 -26.39
N PRO A 190 -4.22 -36.76 -27.17
CA PRO A 190 -2.82 -37.13 -27.00
C PRO A 190 -2.31 -36.74 -25.61
N LEU A 191 -1.51 -37.63 -25.04
CA LEU A 191 -0.81 -37.43 -23.78
C LEU A 191 0.15 -36.22 -23.85
N ALA A 192 0.21 -35.45 -22.77
CA ALA A 192 1.03 -34.24 -22.63
C ALA A 192 1.77 -34.19 -21.29
N GLN A 193 2.70 -33.25 -21.13
CA GLN A 193 3.48 -33.06 -19.88
C GLN A 193 2.60 -32.98 -18.63
N ARG A 194 1.42 -32.36 -18.72
CA ARG A 194 0.48 -32.22 -17.59
C ARG A 194 -0.04 -33.57 -17.08
N ASP A 195 -0.08 -34.58 -17.94
CA ASP A 195 -0.61 -35.90 -17.61
C ASP A 195 0.35 -36.70 -16.74
N LEU A 196 1.62 -36.26 -16.63
CA LEU A 196 2.58 -36.78 -15.64
C LEU A 196 2.13 -36.56 -14.19
N ASN A 197 1.19 -35.64 -13.94
CA ASN A 197 0.58 -35.46 -12.63
C ASN A 197 -0.40 -36.60 -12.26
N SER A 198 -0.91 -37.33 -13.26
CA SER A 198 -1.89 -38.40 -13.10
C SER A 198 -1.27 -39.77 -13.35
N PHE A 199 -0.36 -39.85 -14.32
CA PHE A 199 0.29 -41.07 -14.76
C PHE A 199 1.80 -40.90 -14.62
N GLY A 200 2.51 -41.89 -14.08
CA GLY A 200 3.99 -41.84 -14.06
C GLY A 200 4.57 -42.14 -15.45
N VAL A 201 5.83 -41.78 -15.68
CA VAL A 201 6.55 -42.05 -16.96
C VAL A 201 6.48 -43.51 -17.38
N GLY A 202 6.49 -44.44 -16.42
CA GLY A 202 6.36 -45.88 -16.69
C GLY A 202 5.05 -46.28 -17.36
N HIS A 203 4.00 -45.45 -17.21
CA HIS A 203 2.73 -45.62 -17.91
C HIS A 203 2.86 -45.31 -19.40
N PHE A 204 3.59 -44.25 -19.76
CA PHE A 204 3.80 -43.81 -21.14
C PHE A 204 4.86 -44.66 -21.84
N SER A 205 5.89 -45.06 -21.09
CA SER A 205 7.04 -45.79 -21.60
C SER A 205 7.66 -46.63 -20.49
N PRO A 206 7.47 -47.96 -20.52
CA PRO A 206 8.10 -48.87 -19.56
C PRO A 206 9.65 -48.82 -19.59
N GLY A 207 10.24 -48.27 -20.65
CA GLY A 207 11.69 -48.08 -20.81
C GLY A 207 12.17 -46.70 -20.40
N GLY A 208 11.26 -45.83 -19.96
CA GLY A 208 11.56 -44.54 -19.35
C GLY A 208 11.85 -43.39 -20.33
N VAL A 209 12.18 -43.67 -21.58
CA VAL A 209 12.31 -42.64 -22.63
C VAL A 209 10.94 -42.24 -23.16
N VAL A 210 10.68 -40.94 -23.24
CA VAL A 210 9.50 -40.34 -23.89
C VAL A 210 9.99 -39.28 -24.88
N GLY A 211 10.46 -39.71 -26.06
CA GLY A 211 11.02 -38.83 -27.09
C GLY A 211 11.85 -39.56 -28.15
N TYR A 212 12.70 -38.80 -28.86
CA TYR A 212 13.50 -39.27 -29.99
C TYR A 212 15.01 -39.05 -29.81
N PRO A 213 15.66 -39.70 -28.82
CA PRO A 213 17.09 -39.52 -28.58
C PRO A 213 17.98 -40.02 -29.73
N SER A 214 17.46 -40.81 -30.70
CA SER A 214 18.22 -41.20 -31.91
C SER A 214 18.56 -40.02 -32.82
N LEU A 215 17.82 -38.91 -32.71
CA LEU A 215 18.03 -37.69 -33.49
C LEU A 215 19.09 -36.77 -32.89
N ALA A 216 19.55 -37.09 -31.67
CA ALA A 216 20.46 -36.27 -30.93
C ALA A 216 21.88 -36.26 -31.52
N SER A 217 22.54 -35.12 -31.44
CA SER A 217 23.95 -34.99 -31.83
C SER A 217 24.66 -33.94 -30.96
N ALA A 218 25.99 -34.03 -30.88
CA ALA A 218 26.78 -33.03 -30.15
C ALA A 218 26.67 -31.64 -30.81
N GLU A 219 26.56 -31.58 -32.14
CA GLU A 219 26.38 -30.33 -32.88
C GLU A 219 25.03 -29.68 -32.56
N LYS A 220 23.96 -30.49 -32.49
CA LYS A 220 22.63 -30.02 -32.03
C LYS A 220 22.71 -29.53 -30.59
N GLY A 221 23.45 -30.23 -29.72
CA GLY A 221 23.66 -29.84 -28.34
C GLY A 221 24.35 -28.50 -28.21
N GLN A 222 25.42 -28.27 -28.98
CA GLN A 222 26.11 -26.98 -29.01
C GLN A 222 25.19 -25.86 -29.50
N ALA A 223 24.42 -26.11 -30.56
CA ALA A 223 23.44 -25.13 -31.06
C ALA A 223 22.34 -24.80 -30.02
N LEU A 224 21.88 -25.79 -29.26
CA LEU A 224 20.93 -25.60 -28.16
C LEU A 224 21.55 -24.77 -27.03
N ILE A 225 22.78 -25.08 -26.62
CA ILE A 225 23.52 -24.35 -25.59
C ILE A 225 23.67 -22.87 -25.98
N ASP A 226 24.08 -22.60 -27.22
CA ASP A 226 24.25 -21.23 -27.73
C ASP A 226 22.91 -20.48 -27.77
N SER A 227 21.84 -21.17 -28.18
CA SER A 227 20.48 -20.65 -28.20
C SER A 227 19.97 -20.27 -26.81
N VAL A 228 20.12 -21.19 -25.84
CA VAL A 228 19.75 -20.97 -24.44
C VAL A 228 20.57 -19.82 -23.86
N ARG A 229 21.90 -19.77 -24.08
CA ARG A 229 22.75 -18.65 -23.63
C ARG A 229 22.23 -17.31 -24.15
N ALA A 230 21.95 -17.23 -25.45
CA ALA A 230 21.51 -16.01 -26.11
C ALA A 230 20.17 -15.48 -25.59
N ARG A 231 19.31 -16.33 -25.00
CA ARG A 231 17.99 -15.93 -24.45
C ARG A 231 17.99 -15.80 -22.94
N LEU A 232 18.57 -16.77 -22.23
CA LEU A 232 18.60 -16.84 -20.77
C LEU A 232 19.31 -15.63 -20.14
N VAL A 233 20.49 -15.26 -20.65
CA VAL A 233 21.28 -14.17 -20.05
C VAL A 233 20.57 -12.81 -20.16
N PRO A 234 20.10 -12.36 -21.34
CA PRO A 234 19.32 -11.13 -21.44
C PRO A 234 18.01 -11.17 -20.65
N PHE A 235 17.32 -12.32 -20.65
CA PHE A 235 16.09 -12.50 -19.88
C PHE A 235 16.32 -12.27 -18.38
N VAL A 236 17.31 -12.93 -17.79
CA VAL A 236 17.61 -12.81 -16.36
C VAL A 236 18.11 -11.39 -16.03
N ARG A 237 18.95 -10.78 -16.88
CA ARG A 237 19.38 -9.37 -16.69
C ARG A 237 18.19 -8.40 -16.67
N ASP A 238 17.22 -8.54 -17.57
CA ASP A 238 16.02 -7.69 -17.56
C ASP A 238 15.16 -7.91 -16.30
N ARG A 239 15.00 -9.17 -15.86
CA ARG A 239 14.25 -9.47 -14.63
C ARG A 239 14.93 -8.92 -13.38
N ILE A 240 16.25 -9.05 -13.27
CA ILE A 240 17.04 -8.44 -12.18
C ILE A 240 16.88 -6.91 -12.18
N ARG A 241 16.98 -6.27 -13.35
CA ARG A 241 16.78 -4.82 -13.49
C ARG A 241 15.40 -4.40 -12.97
N ARG A 242 14.33 -5.08 -13.42
CA ARG A 242 12.95 -4.81 -12.97
C ARG A 242 12.78 -4.98 -11.46
N LEU A 243 13.35 -6.04 -10.88
CA LEU A 243 13.31 -6.29 -9.43
C LEU A 243 14.13 -5.25 -8.65
N THR A 244 15.19 -4.71 -9.24
CA THR A 244 15.99 -3.66 -8.62
C THR A 244 15.26 -2.32 -8.64
N GLU A 245 14.56 -2.00 -9.73
CA GLU A 245 13.74 -0.79 -9.86
C GLU A 245 12.45 -0.85 -9.00
N GLN A 246 11.82 -2.03 -8.93
CA GLN A 246 10.59 -2.27 -8.18
C GLN A 246 10.70 -3.56 -7.35
N PRO A 247 11.27 -3.49 -6.14
CA PRO A 247 11.55 -4.68 -5.34
C PRO A 247 10.30 -5.30 -4.69
N ARG A 248 9.11 -4.70 -4.84
CA ARG A 248 7.86 -5.24 -4.26
C ARG A 248 7.19 -6.22 -5.22
N TYR A 249 6.86 -7.41 -4.72
CA TYR A 249 6.20 -8.47 -5.51
C TYR A 249 4.83 -8.05 -6.06
N ALA A 250 3.98 -7.43 -5.26
CA ALA A 250 2.64 -7.01 -5.66
C ALA A 250 2.59 -5.65 -6.38
N GLY A 251 3.75 -4.99 -6.58
CA GLY A 251 3.78 -3.58 -6.95
C GLY A 251 3.01 -2.70 -5.96
N GLY A 252 2.46 -1.59 -6.43
CA GLY A 252 1.51 -0.75 -5.67
C GLY A 252 0.06 -1.12 -5.98
N GLY A 253 -0.40 -2.31 -5.58
CA GLY A 253 -1.82 -2.68 -5.66
C GLY A 253 -2.72 -1.50 -5.24
N GLY A 254 -3.69 -1.16 -6.09
CA GLY A 254 -4.31 0.17 -6.10
C GLY A 254 -4.94 0.57 -4.77
N ILE A 255 -4.69 1.81 -4.35
CA ILE A 255 -5.48 2.47 -3.31
C ILE A 255 -6.89 2.65 -3.87
N ALA A 256 -7.86 1.96 -3.30
CA ALA A 256 -9.27 2.14 -3.65
C ALA A 256 -9.83 3.33 -2.87
N VAL A 257 -10.55 4.22 -3.55
CA VAL A 257 -11.31 5.29 -2.88
C VAL A 257 -12.79 4.94 -2.94
N ARG A 258 -13.45 5.00 -1.78
CA ARG A 258 -14.89 4.81 -1.65
C ARG A 258 -15.50 5.82 -0.68
N ALA A 259 -16.82 5.95 -0.71
CA ALA A 259 -17.54 6.76 0.26
C ALA A 259 -17.26 6.29 1.69
N MET A 260 -17.16 7.24 2.61
CA MET A 260 -17.02 6.98 4.03
C MET A 260 -18.36 6.56 4.64
N GLY A 261 -18.36 5.52 5.48
CA GLY A 261 -19.51 5.05 6.24
C GLY A 261 -19.27 5.10 7.75
N PRO A 262 -20.31 4.85 8.57
CA PRO A 262 -20.19 4.78 10.03
C PRO A 262 -19.14 3.78 10.54
N ASP A 263 -18.96 2.67 9.82
CA ASP A 263 -17.98 1.63 10.17
C ASP A 263 -16.52 2.09 9.98
N ASP A 264 -16.28 3.19 9.27
CA ASP A 264 -14.94 3.75 9.07
C ASP A 264 -14.50 4.69 10.21
N VAL A 265 -15.43 5.09 11.10
CA VAL A 265 -15.15 6.03 12.20
C VAL A 265 -14.01 5.54 13.11
N PRO A 266 -13.91 4.27 13.51
CA PRO A 266 -12.78 3.77 14.30
C PRO A 266 -11.42 3.98 13.61
N ASP A 267 -11.36 3.78 12.30
CA ASP A 267 -10.15 3.98 11.50
C ASP A 267 -9.82 5.47 11.34
N GLY A 268 -10.84 6.32 11.15
CA GLY A 268 -10.70 7.77 11.20
C GLY A 268 -10.15 8.26 12.55
N MET A 269 -10.66 7.72 13.65
CA MET A 269 -10.19 8.01 15.01
C MET A 269 -8.73 7.56 15.23
N ARG A 270 -8.33 6.43 14.65
CA ARG A 270 -6.93 5.97 14.64
C ARG A 270 -6.02 6.95 13.89
N LEU A 271 -6.39 7.35 12.67
CA LEU A 271 -5.62 8.31 11.87
C LEU A 271 -5.53 9.69 12.55
N LYS A 272 -6.63 10.15 13.15
CA LYS A 272 -6.72 11.37 13.95
C LYS A 272 -5.76 11.32 15.14
N THR A 273 -5.69 10.19 15.82
CA THR A 273 -4.75 9.98 16.94
C THR A 273 -3.30 10.02 16.47
N LEU A 274 -2.96 9.37 15.35
CA LEU A 274 -1.62 9.43 14.74
C LEU A 274 -1.22 10.85 14.34
N ALA A 275 -2.18 11.69 13.94
CA ALA A 275 -1.94 13.10 13.63
C ALA A 275 -1.92 14.01 14.87
N GLY A 276 -2.27 13.49 16.04
CA GLY A 276 -2.36 14.25 17.29
C GLY A 276 -3.49 15.29 17.31
N TRP A 277 -4.55 15.07 16.51
CA TRP A 277 -5.68 15.97 16.36
C TRP A 277 -6.73 15.80 17.48
N ASN A 278 -7.67 16.73 17.61
CA ASN A 278 -8.54 16.87 18.80
C ASN A 278 -9.91 16.18 18.67
N GLN A 279 -10.33 15.81 17.47
CA GLN A 279 -11.71 15.42 17.21
C GLN A 279 -12.12 14.09 17.86
N THR A 280 -13.41 13.96 18.12
CA THR A 280 -14.09 12.84 18.78
C THR A 280 -14.99 12.09 17.80
N GLU A 281 -15.47 10.91 18.17
CA GLU A 281 -16.44 10.18 17.35
C GLU A 281 -17.71 10.99 17.05
N ALA A 282 -18.18 11.83 17.98
CA ALA A 282 -19.34 12.69 17.78
C ALA A 282 -19.11 13.66 16.61
N ASP A 283 -17.89 14.17 16.47
CA ASP A 283 -17.51 15.05 15.35
C ASP A 283 -17.53 14.29 14.02
N TRP A 284 -17.03 13.06 13.99
CA TRP A 284 -17.07 12.22 12.79
C TRP A 284 -18.51 11.88 12.39
N ARG A 285 -19.37 11.54 13.35
CA ARG A 285 -20.79 11.26 13.09
C ARG A 285 -21.51 12.47 12.51
N LEU A 286 -21.13 13.70 12.90
CA LEU A 286 -21.71 14.92 12.33
C LEU A 286 -21.46 15.04 10.81
N PHE A 287 -20.34 14.53 10.28
CA PHE A 287 -20.11 14.46 8.84
C PHE A 287 -21.00 13.41 8.14
N LEU A 288 -21.39 12.35 8.85
CA LEU A 288 -22.17 11.25 8.29
C LEU A 288 -23.69 11.48 8.35
N GLU A 289 -24.18 12.23 9.33
CA GLU A 289 -25.62 12.37 9.63
C GLU A 289 -26.37 13.46 8.81
N GLY A 290 -25.94 13.75 7.57
CA GLY A 290 -26.48 14.85 6.76
C GLY A 290 -27.07 14.46 5.40
N PRO A 291 -27.74 15.39 4.68
CA PRO A 291 -28.31 15.13 3.34
C PRO A 291 -27.26 14.77 2.27
N CYS A 292 -25.97 14.85 2.60
CA CYS A 292 -24.87 14.30 1.81
C CYS A 292 -23.86 13.65 2.77
N PRO A 293 -23.97 12.34 3.07
CA PRO A 293 -23.08 11.65 4.00
C PRO A 293 -21.62 11.73 3.53
N GLY A 294 -20.78 12.19 4.46
CA GLY A 294 -19.65 13.07 4.15
C GLY A 294 -18.31 12.38 3.96
N GLY A 295 -17.83 12.47 2.73
CA GLY A 295 -16.42 12.30 2.39
C GLY A 295 -16.04 10.90 1.91
N PHE A 296 -14.74 10.66 1.84
CA PHE A 296 -14.16 9.50 1.20
C PHE A 296 -13.05 8.90 2.06
N VAL A 297 -12.87 7.59 1.92
CA VAL A 297 -11.76 6.85 2.52
C VAL A 297 -10.91 6.21 1.43
N ALA A 298 -9.61 6.22 1.65
CA ALA A 298 -8.63 5.50 0.85
C ALA A 298 -8.36 4.18 1.56
N VAL A 299 -8.57 3.07 0.85
CA VAL A 299 -8.47 1.71 1.40
C VAL A 299 -7.36 0.98 0.67
N GLN A 300 -6.47 0.36 1.45
CA GLN A 300 -5.46 -0.56 0.96
C GLN A 300 -5.46 -1.80 1.85
N ASP A 301 -5.50 -2.99 1.24
CA ASP A 301 -5.55 -4.28 1.94
C ASP A 301 -6.69 -4.39 2.97
N GLY A 302 -7.87 -3.84 2.62
CA GLY A 302 -9.05 -3.85 3.49
C GLY A 302 -9.01 -2.86 4.66
N ARG A 303 -7.95 -2.05 4.79
CA ARG A 303 -7.77 -1.07 5.86
C ARG A 303 -7.85 0.36 5.33
N VAL A 304 -8.48 1.26 6.08
CA VAL A 304 -8.48 2.69 5.74
C VAL A 304 -7.10 3.30 6.03
N VAL A 305 -6.44 3.79 4.99
CA VAL A 305 -5.11 4.43 5.05
C VAL A 305 -5.16 5.95 4.87
N GLY A 306 -6.33 6.50 4.53
CA GLY A 306 -6.57 7.94 4.50
C GLY A 306 -8.05 8.29 4.49
N THR A 307 -8.37 9.51 4.89
CA THR A 307 -9.73 10.05 4.99
C THR A 307 -9.79 11.47 4.45
N VAL A 308 -10.94 11.85 3.95
CA VAL A 308 -11.36 13.24 3.79
C VAL A 308 -12.83 13.31 4.17
N ALA A 309 -13.24 14.31 4.95
CA ALA A 309 -14.64 14.53 5.28
C ALA A 309 -15.14 15.81 4.62
N VAL A 310 -16.41 15.81 4.26
CA VAL A 310 -17.08 16.97 3.64
C VAL A 310 -18.37 17.21 4.38
N ILE A 311 -18.59 18.44 4.84
CA ILE A 311 -19.87 18.89 5.38
C ILE A 311 -20.44 19.98 4.48
N ARG A 312 -21.75 19.96 4.23
CA ARG A 312 -22.42 20.96 3.39
C ARG A 312 -23.32 21.85 4.24
N TYR A 313 -23.25 23.16 3.97
CA TYR A 313 -24.01 24.21 4.61
C TYR A 313 -24.95 24.82 3.56
N GLY A 314 -26.20 24.35 3.53
CA GLY A 314 -27.16 24.70 2.49
C GLY A 314 -26.68 24.27 1.10
N GLU A 315 -27.04 25.05 0.08
CA GLU A 315 -26.66 24.77 -1.32
C GLU A 315 -25.34 25.44 -1.72
N ASP A 316 -24.92 26.46 -0.99
CA ASP A 316 -23.90 27.42 -1.44
C ASP A 316 -22.49 27.14 -0.92
N LEU A 317 -22.33 26.39 0.17
CA LEU A 317 -21.04 26.18 0.81
C LEU A 317 -20.82 24.71 1.22
N ALA A 318 -19.65 24.18 0.87
CA ALA A 318 -19.12 22.92 1.36
C ALA A 318 -17.80 23.16 2.11
N TRP A 319 -17.56 22.41 3.17
CA TRP A 319 -16.38 22.50 4.00
C TRP A 319 -15.63 21.17 4.00
N ILE A 320 -14.36 21.19 3.62
CA ILE A 320 -13.49 20.02 3.65
C ILE A 320 -12.73 20.00 4.97
N GLY A 321 -12.87 18.90 5.70
CA GLY A 321 -12.22 18.63 6.98
C GLY A 321 -11.65 17.21 7.02
N MET A 322 -11.08 16.83 8.17
CA MET A 322 -10.63 15.46 8.45
C MET A 322 -9.71 14.84 7.38
N MET A 323 -8.92 15.68 6.70
CA MET A 323 -7.98 15.25 5.66
C MET A 323 -6.74 14.63 6.32
N LEU A 324 -6.75 13.31 6.45
CA LEU A 324 -5.71 12.54 7.13
C LEU A 324 -5.16 11.47 6.19
N VAL A 325 -3.85 11.27 6.23
CA VAL A 325 -3.19 10.13 5.57
C VAL A 325 -2.24 9.51 6.58
N ASP A 326 -2.35 8.20 6.72
CA ASP A 326 -1.49 7.39 7.58
C ASP A 326 -0.02 7.70 7.27
N PRO A 327 0.83 8.01 8.28
CA PRO A 327 2.24 8.32 8.06
C PRO A 327 2.99 7.33 7.16
N ALA A 328 2.66 6.03 7.25
CA ALA A 328 3.29 4.99 6.46
C ALA A 328 2.91 5.02 4.97
N PHE A 329 1.84 5.74 4.61
CA PHE A 329 1.28 5.81 3.25
C PHE A 329 1.36 7.23 2.66
N ARG A 330 2.08 8.15 3.31
CA ARG A 330 2.29 9.52 2.80
C ARG A 330 3.22 9.52 1.58
N ARG A 331 3.12 10.59 0.78
CA ARG A 331 3.88 10.78 -0.49
C ARG A 331 3.57 9.76 -1.59
N LEU A 332 2.47 9.00 -1.44
CA LEU A 332 1.93 8.08 -2.46
C LEU A 332 0.76 8.67 -3.26
N GLY A 333 0.54 9.99 -3.20
CA GLY A 333 -0.56 10.65 -3.90
C GLY A 333 -1.95 10.50 -3.24
N ILE A 334 -2.10 9.73 -2.17
CA ILE A 334 -3.39 9.47 -1.49
C ILE A 334 -4.15 10.74 -1.12
N GLY A 335 -3.46 11.75 -0.57
CA GLY A 335 -4.11 13.01 -0.18
C GLY A 335 -4.69 13.76 -1.38
N ARG A 336 -3.97 13.78 -2.51
CA ARG A 336 -4.48 14.35 -3.78
C ARG A 336 -5.69 13.56 -4.26
N LEU A 337 -5.58 12.23 -4.30
CA LEU A 337 -6.65 11.37 -4.77
C LEU A 337 -7.94 11.55 -3.97
N LEU A 338 -7.85 11.59 -2.64
CA LEU A 338 -9.00 11.84 -1.76
C LEU A 338 -9.61 13.23 -1.98
N LEU A 339 -8.77 14.25 -2.10
CA LEU A 339 -9.23 15.61 -2.33
C LEU A 339 -9.90 15.78 -3.71
N GLU A 340 -9.40 15.11 -4.75
CA GLU A 340 -10.02 15.08 -6.08
C GLU A 340 -11.43 14.47 -6.00
N HIS A 341 -11.60 13.37 -5.27
CA HIS A 341 -12.91 12.77 -5.04
C HIS A 341 -13.84 13.68 -4.24
N ALA A 342 -13.33 14.33 -3.18
CA ALA A 342 -14.11 15.29 -2.40
C ALA A 342 -14.62 16.45 -3.26
N VAL A 343 -13.74 17.06 -4.06
CA VAL A 343 -14.09 18.17 -4.96
C VAL A 343 -15.08 17.73 -6.03
N ALA A 344 -14.87 16.56 -6.65
CA ALA A 344 -15.78 16.01 -7.65
C ALA A 344 -17.16 15.70 -7.04
N GLY A 345 -17.19 15.15 -5.82
CA GLY A 345 -18.43 14.87 -5.08
C GLY A 345 -19.23 16.13 -4.78
N VAL A 346 -18.58 17.21 -4.34
CA VAL A 346 -19.24 18.51 -4.15
C VAL A 346 -19.81 19.01 -5.47
N ALA A 347 -19.01 19.01 -6.54
CA ALA A 347 -19.44 19.50 -7.86
C ALA A 347 -20.62 18.70 -8.45
N ALA A 348 -20.66 17.38 -8.24
CA ALA A 348 -21.77 16.53 -8.68
C ALA A 348 -23.08 16.83 -7.93
N SER A 349 -22.99 17.35 -6.70
CA SER A 349 -24.13 17.67 -5.84
C SER A 349 -24.63 19.13 -5.96
N GLY A 350 -23.98 19.97 -6.78
CA GLY A 350 -24.36 21.36 -7.01
C GLY A 350 -23.17 22.30 -7.19
N ARG A 351 -23.43 23.61 -7.13
CA ARG A 351 -22.43 24.67 -7.35
C ARG A 351 -21.89 25.27 -6.05
N ALA A 352 -21.81 24.49 -4.98
CA ALA A 352 -21.30 25.00 -3.71
C ALA A 352 -19.83 25.44 -3.83
N ALA A 353 -19.51 26.61 -3.26
CA ALA A 353 -18.13 26.99 -2.99
C ALA A 353 -17.50 26.00 -2.01
N ILE A 354 -16.20 25.76 -2.11
CA ILE A 354 -15.49 24.85 -1.21
C ILE A 354 -14.54 25.66 -0.33
N LYS A 355 -14.68 25.54 1.00
CA LYS A 355 -13.73 26.09 1.97
C LYS A 355 -13.04 25.00 2.79
N LEU A 356 -11.87 25.32 3.32
CA LEU A 356 -11.15 24.52 4.29
C LEU A 356 -10.19 25.39 5.10
N ASP A 357 -9.76 24.88 6.25
CA ASP A 357 -8.68 25.47 7.04
C ASP A 357 -7.42 24.60 6.95
N ALA A 358 -6.44 25.05 6.18
CA ALA A 358 -5.23 24.32 5.87
C ALA A 358 -4.23 24.36 7.04
N THR A 359 -3.76 23.18 7.45
CA THR A 359 -2.55 23.08 8.28
C THR A 359 -1.31 23.44 7.46
N PRO A 360 -0.18 23.82 8.09
CA PRO A 360 1.08 24.07 7.37
C PRO A 360 1.52 22.90 6.49
N ALA A 361 1.28 21.66 6.94
CA ALA A 361 1.61 20.46 6.18
C ALA A 361 0.65 20.18 5.00
N GLY A 362 -0.62 20.62 5.12
CA GLY A 362 -1.63 20.41 4.08
C GLY A 362 -1.63 21.49 2.99
N LYS A 363 -1.19 22.72 3.31
CA LYS A 363 -1.31 23.89 2.42
C LYS A 363 -0.80 23.64 1.00
N ALA A 364 0.41 23.09 0.87
CA ALA A 364 1.04 22.85 -0.42
C ALA A 364 0.18 21.94 -1.34
N LEU A 365 -0.57 20.99 -0.78
CA LEU A 365 -1.49 20.17 -1.57
C LEU A 365 -2.65 21.00 -2.10
N TYR A 366 -3.29 21.80 -1.25
CA TYR A 366 -4.44 22.63 -1.61
C TYR A 366 -4.08 23.69 -2.66
N ASP A 367 -2.90 24.32 -2.54
CA ASP A 367 -2.38 25.27 -3.52
C ASP A 367 -2.34 24.66 -4.93
N THR A 368 -1.85 23.41 -5.05
CA THR A 368 -1.78 22.71 -6.35
C THR A 368 -3.15 22.29 -6.91
N MET A 369 -4.23 22.47 -6.15
CA MET A 369 -5.59 22.09 -6.53
C MET A 369 -6.52 23.31 -6.72
N GLY A 370 -5.94 24.51 -6.79
CA GLY A 370 -6.65 25.74 -7.11
C GLY A 370 -7.42 26.34 -5.93
N PHE A 371 -7.05 25.98 -4.70
CA PHE A 371 -7.49 26.73 -3.53
C PHE A 371 -6.68 28.02 -3.39
N VAL A 372 -7.34 29.10 -2.98
CA VAL A 372 -6.73 30.42 -2.75
C VAL A 372 -6.85 30.81 -1.28
N ASP A 373 -5.83 31.49 -0.77
CA ASP A 373 -5.79 31.99 0.61
C ASP A 373 -6.87 33.06 0.84
N GLU A 374 -7.62 32.94 1.94
CA GLU A 374 -8.66 33.89 2.34
C GLU A 374 -8.25 34.64 3.61
N SER A 375 -7.89 33.92 4.67
CA SER A 375 -7.49 34.51 5.95
C SER A 375 -6.64 33.56 6.78
N ARG A 376 -6.05 34.07 7.87
CA ARG A 376 -5.24 33.28 8.81
C ARG A 376 -5.98 33.10 10.13
N LEU A 377 -5.80 31.93 10.74
CA LEU A 377 -6.31 31.60 12.07
C LEU A 377 -5.14 31.22 12.99
N HIS A 378 -5.29 31.51 14.28
CA HIS A 378 -4.36 31.10 15.34
C HIS A 378 -5.04 30.14 16.30
N ARG A 379 -4.44 28.96 16.47
CA ARG A 379 -4.76 28.05 17.55
C ARG A 379 -4.12 28.53 18.84
N LEU A 380 -4.95 28.84 19.81
CA LEU A 380 -4.56 29.17 21.17
C LEU A 380 -4.86 28.00 22.09
N THR A 381 -3.94 27.67 22.98
CA THR A 381 -4.10 26.60 23.98
C THR A 381 -3.78 27.10 25.38
N HIS A 382 -4.42 26.47 26.36
CA HIS A 382 -4.09 26.65 27.78
C HIS A 382 -4.14 25.29 28.47
N ALA A 383 -3.06 24.89 29.15
CA ALA A 383 -2.97 23.55 29.75
C ALA A 383 -3.88 23.38 30.97
N ASN A 384 -3.95 24.40 31.84
CA ASN A 384 -4.80 24.38 33.03
C ASN A 384 -5.16 25.81 33.46
N LEU A 385 -6.35 26.27 33.07
CA LEU A 385 -6.78 27.64 33.33
C LEU A 385 -6.97 27.89 34.84
N PRO A 386 -6.42 28.99 35.41
CA PRO A 386 -6.74 29.36 36.78
C PRO A 386 -8.23 29.74 36.92
N PRO A 387 -8.79 29.73 38.14
CA PRO A 387 -10.13 30.24 38.39
C PRO A 387 -10.27 31.68 37.88
N LEU A 388 -11.30 31.92 37.06
CA LEU A 388 -11.58 33.23 36.50
C LEU A 388 -12.51 34.04 37.43
N PRO A 389 -12.31 35.37 37.57
CA PRO A 389 -13.21 36.22 38.33
C PRO A 389 -14.62 36.28 37.70
N GLU A 390 -15.62 36.64 38.51
CA GLU A 390 -16.97 36.97 38.02
C GLU A 390 -16.89 38.16 37.05
N PRO A 391 -17.69 38.19 35.97
CA PRO A 391 -17.57 39.23 34.97
C PRO A 391 -18.23 40.50 35.50
N ALA A 392 -17.58 41.64 35.30
CA ALA A 392 -18.23 42.93 35.52
C ALA A 392 -19.42 43.05 34.54
N GLY A 393 -20.66 43.10 35.06
CA GLY A 393 -21.89 43.21 34.25
C GLY A 393 -22.75 41.94 34.10
N GLY A 394 -22.70 41.02 35.08
CA GLY A 394 -23.24 39.64 35.09
C GLY A 394 -24.75 39.38 34.83
N GLY A 395 -25.46 40.21 34.06
CA GLY A 395 -26.86 39.97 33.70
C GLY A 395 -27.13 39.66 32.22
N ALA A 396 -26.16 39.84 31.32
CA ALA A 396 -26.42 39.78 29.87
C ALA A 396 -26.15 38.41 29.23
N CYS A 397 -25.35 37.55 29.86
CA CYS A 397 -24.98 36.23 29.35
C CYS A 397 -25.78 35.13 30.06
N ALA A 398 -26.45 34.27 29.30
CA ALA A 398 -27.33 33.22 29.82
C ALA A 398 -27.23 31.94 28.96
N ALA A 399 -27.73 30.82 29.48
CA ALA A 399 -27.85 29.60 28.70
C ALA A 399 -28.78 29.78 27.49
N VAL A 400 -28.47 29.10 26.39
CA VAL A 400 -29.32 29.05 25.19
C VAL A 400 -30.59 28.25 25.49
N THR A 401 -31.72 28.78 25.06
CA THR A 401 -33.04 28.14 25.10
C THR A 401 -33.60 27.98 23.70
N GLU A 402 -34.69 27.21 23.53
CA GLU A 402 -35.30 26.99 22.22
C GLU A 402 -35.76 28.29 21.52
N GLU A 403 -36.18 29.30 22.31
CA GLU A 403 -36.61 30.61 21.79
C GLU A 403 -35.47 31.43 21.17
N ASP A 404 -34.22 31.06 21.45
CA ASP A 404 -33.04 31.82 21.02
C ASP A 404 -32.53 31.39 19.64
N TRP A 405 -32.84 30.17 19.22
CA TRP A 405 -32.34 29.60 17.97
C TRP A 405 -32.64 30.45 16.73
N PRO A 406 -33.85 31.02 16.53
CA PRO A 406 -34.08 31.90 15.39
C PRO A 406 -33.13 33.09 15.34
N GLY A 407 -32.80 33.68 16.50
CA GLY A 407 -31.85 34.79 16.60
C GLY A 407 -30.41 34.35 16.35
N ILE A 408 -30.01 33.20 16.89
CA ILE A 408 -28.68 32.60 16.68
C ILE A 408 -28.47 32.24 15.22
N ASP A 409 -29.45 31.61 14.57
CA ASP A 409 -29.37 31.19 13.16
C ASP A 409 -29.23 32.42 12.25
N VAL A 410 -29.98 33.51 12.52
CA VAL A 410 -29.87 34.77 11.76
C VAL A 410 -28.51 35.43 11.97
N LEU A 411 -28.05 35.55 13.22
CA LEU A 411 -26.77 36.16 13.55
C LEU A 411 -25.61 35.37 12.93
N ASP A 412 -25.59 34.05 13.09
CA ASP A 412 -24.54 33.18 12.56
C ASP A 412 -24.51 33.20 11.03
N ARG A 413 -25.67 33.09 10.38
CA ARG A 413 -25.76 33.15 8.91
C ARG A 413 -25.20 34.48 8.39
N SER A 414 -25.40 35.58 9.10
CA SER A 414 -24.88 36.89 8.70
C SER A 414 -23.35 37.00 8.72
N VAL A 415 -22.65 36.18 9.51
CA VAL A 415 -21.18 36.24 9.69
C VAL A 415 -20.44 35.03 9.10
N PHE A 416 -21.10 33.87 9.04
CA PHE A 416 -20.56 32.66 8.41
C PHE A 416 -20.86 32.61 6.91
N GLY A 417 -21.97 33.23 6.48
CA GLY A 417 -22.39 33.29 5.08
C GLY A 417 -23.18 32.08 4.59
N ALA A 418 -23.43 31.09 5.44
CA ALA A 418 -24.22 29.90 5.11
C ALA A 418 -24.98 29.40 6.35
N ASP A 419 -25.96 28.53 6.15
CA ASP A 419 -26.69 27.91 7.26
C ASP A 419 -25.92 26.71 7.82
N ARG A 420 -25.39 26.88 9.04
CA ARG A 420 -24.78 25.80 9.83
C ARG A 420 -25.54 25.48 11.12
N GLY A 421 -26.82 25.82 11.21
CA GLY A 421 -27.65 25.64 12.41
C GLY A 421 -27.67 24.20 12.94
N ARG A 422 -27.55 23.20 12.06
CA ARG A 422 -27.39 21.79 12.43
C ARG A 422 -26.11 21.54 13.25
N VAL A 423 -24.98 22.10 12.81
CA VAL A 423 -23.70 21.97 13.53
C VAL A 423 -23.78 22.70 14.85
N LEU A 424 -24.31 23.92 14.88
CA LEU A 424 -24.45 24.70 16.12
C LEU A 424 -25.29 23.98 17.17
N ARG A 425 -26.43 23.39 16.78
CA ARG A 425 -27.28 22.58 17.66
C ARG A 425 -26.54 21.34 18.18
N ALA A 426 -25.78 20.65 17.30
CA ALA A 426 -24.98 19.51 17.70
C ALA A 426 -23.87 19.89 18.69
N LEU A 427 -23.25 21.07 18.55
CA LEU A 427 -22.26 21.57 19.51
C LEU A 427 -22.93 21.94 20.85
N ALA A 428 -24.06 22.65 20.81
CA ALA A 428 -24.80 23.01 22.02
C ALA A 428 -25.24 21.76 22.82
N ALA A 429 -25.62 20.68 22.14
CA ALA A 429 -25.98 19.42 22.76
C ALA A 429 -24.78 18.67 23.40
N GLN A 430 -23.56 18.88 22.88
CA GLN A 430 -22.35 18.23 23.40
C GLN A 430 -21.83 18.86 24.71
N ASP A 431 -22.08 20.15 24.94
CA ASP A 431 -21.76 20.82 26.20
C ASP A 431 -22.82 21.87 26.59
N PRO A 432 -24.01 21.45 27.03
CA PRO A 432 -25.11 22.36 27.35
C PRO A 432 -24.76 23.47 28.36
N PRO A 433 -23.96 23.23 29.43
CA PRO A 433 -23.51 24.29 30.33
C PRO A 433 -22.75 25.44 29.66
N ARG A 434 -22.21 25.22 28.46
CA ARG A 434 -21.42 26.19 27.69
C ARG A 434 -22.11 26.61 26.40
N ALA A 435 -23.37 26.23 26.22
CA ALA A 435 -24.22 26.83 25.21
C ALA A 435 -24.76 28.15 25.73
N LEU A 436 -24.03 29.23 25.46
CA LEU A 436 -24.27 30.55 26.02
C LEU A 436 -24.71 31.53 24.93
N ARG A 437 -25.65 32.41 25.28
CA ARG A 437 -26.05 33.56 24.50
C ARG A 437 -25.75 34.86 25.24
N LEU A 438 -25.70 35.95 24.48
CA LEU A 438 -25.67 37.31 24.95
C LEU A 438 -26.83 38.08 24.31
N THR A 439 -27.66 38.71 25.14
CA THR A 439 -28.80 39.50 24.66
C THR A 439 -28.64 40.98 25.00
N ARG A 440 -28.87 41.85 24.01
CA ARG A 440 -28.95 43.31 24.18
C ARG A 440 -30.26 43.80 23.56
N ALA A 441 -30.98 44.67 24.28
CA ALA A 441 -32.28 45.20 23.82
C ALA A 441 -33.26 44.13 23.30
N GLY A 442 -33.28 42.95 23.94
CA GLY A 442 -34.17 41.84 23.56
C GLY A 442 -33.75 41.03 22.32
N ARG A 443 -32.57 41.28 21.74
CA ARG A 443 -32.03 40.52 20.59
C ARG A 443 -30.75 39.78 20.94
N VAL A 444 -30.55 38.62 20.33
CA VAL A 444 -29.29 37.87 20.43
C VAL A 444 -28.20 38.63 19.67
N GLU A 445 -27.22 39.15 20.40
CA GLU A 445 -26.08 39.91 19.84
C GLU A 445 -24.76 39.14 19.89
N GLY A 446 -24.75 37.99 20.57
CA GLY A 446 -23.64 37.07 20.57
C GLY A 446 -23.99 35.70 21.15
N PHE A 447 -23.16 34.72 20.86
CA PHE A 447 -23.26 33.38 21.41
C PHE A 447 -21.89 32.70 21.46
N CYS A 448 -21.79 31.70 22.32
CA CYS A 448 -20.62 30.85 22.46
C CYS A 448 -21.09 29.40 22.63
N PHE A 449 -20.45 28.48 21.91
CA PHE A 449 -20.58 27.05 22.16
C PHE A 449 -19.22 26.44 22.50
N ALA A 450 -19.26 25.21 23.00
CA ALA A 450 -18.08 24.43 23.28
C ALA A 450 -18.37 22.95 23.01
N ARG A 451 -17.31 22.16 22.93
CA ARG A 451 -17.41 20.70 22.91
C ARG A 451 -16.20 20.04 23.56
N PRO A 452 -16.36 18.83 24.13
CA PRO A 452 -15.23 18.02 24.56
C PRO A 452 -14.40 17.59 23.34
N GLY A 453 -13.09 17.47 23.55
CA GLY A 453 -12.16 16.92 22.57
C GLY A 453 -11.30 15.82 23.17
N SER A 454 -10.56 15.12 22.32
CA SER A 454 -9.68 14.03 22.74
C SER A 454 -8.45 14.51 23.52
N ARG A 455 -8.06 15.79 23.37
CA ARG A 455 -6.90 16.39 24.04
C ARG A 455 -7.25 17.69 24.74
N TYR A 456 -8.09 18.50 24.11
CA TYR A 456 -8.47 19.82 24.57
C TYR A 456 -9.99 19.96 24.54
N HIS A 457 -10.53 20.63 25.55
CA HIS A 457 -11.89 21.16 25.50
C HIS A 457 -11.91 22.35 24.55
N GLN A 458 -12.73 22.27 23.51
CA GLN A 458 -12.75 23.29 22.45
C GLN A 458 -13.82 24.33 22.74
N ILE A 459 -13.42 25.61 22.78
CA ILE A 459 -14.33 26.74 22.89
C ILE A 459 -14.46 27.38 21.51
N GLY A 460 -15.68 27.42 21.00
CA GLY A 460 -15.97 27.90 19.66
C GLY A 460 -17.22 27.24 19.06
N PRO A 461 -17.98 27.95 18.21
CA PRO A 461 -17.69 29.31 17.76
C PRO A 461 -18.02 30.35 18.84
N ILE A 462 -17.41 31.53 18.71
CA ILE A 462 -17.74 32.72 19.51
C ILE A 462 -18.07 33.82 18.52
N VAL A 463 -19.32 34.27 18.53
CA VAL A 463 -19.80 35.37 17.70
C VAL A 463 -20.31 36.46 18.63
N ALA A 464 -19.92 37.72 18.38
CA ALA A 464 -20.30 38.85 19.22
C ALA A 464 -20.29 40.17 18.43
N GLY A 465 -20.95 41.20 18.97
CA GLY A 465 -20.92 42.56 18.40
C GLY A 465 -19.66 43.36 18.74
N SER A 466 -18.91 42.96 19.77
CA SER A 466 -17.72 43.68 20.24
C SER A 466 -16.70 42.73 20.90
N VAL A 467 -15.45 43.19 21.03
CA VAL A 467 -14.39 42.45 21.73
C VAL A 467 -14.76 42.20 23.20
N ASP A 468 -15.36 43.18 23.87
CA ASP A 468 -15.73 43.03 25.29
C ASP A 468 -16.87 42.02 25.47
N ASP A 469 -17.84 41.99 24.56
CA ASP A 469 -18.89 40.97 24.55
C ASP A 469 -18.31 39.56 24.26
N ALA A 470 -17.34 39.47 23.35
CA ALA A 470 -16.62 38.21 23.09
C ALA A 470 -15.84 37.73 24.31
N ILE A 471 -15.17 38.64 25.03
CA ILE A 471 -14.47 38.32 26.28
C ILE A 471 -15.44 37.90 27.38
N LEU A 472 -16.60 38.55 27.49
CA LEU A 472 -17.65 38.17 28.43
C LEU A 472 -18.12 36.72 28.18
N LEU A 473 -18.47 36.40 26.93
CA LEU A 473 -18.89 35.05 26.51
C LEU A 473 -17.78 34.01 26.74
N SER A 474 -16.55 34.33 26.34
CA SER A 474 -15.39 33.44 26.50
C SER A 474 -15.12 33.14 27.97
N THR A 475 -15.09 34.18 28.82
CA THR A 475 -14.84 34.04 30.25
C THR A 475 -15.93 33.22 30.92
N ALA A 476 -17.20 33.42 30.55
CA ALA A 476 -18.31 32.61 31.03
C ALA A 476 -18.19 31.13 30.61
N ALA A 477 -17.87 30.85 29.35
CA ALA A 477 -17.69 29.48 28.85
C ALA A 477 -16.50 28.76 29.49
N LEU A 478 -15.43 29.50 29.81
CA LEU A 478 -14.24 28.96 30.46
C LEU A 478 -14.46 28.56 31.93
N ARG A 479 -15.55 29.02 32.57
CA ARG A 479 -15.86 28.64 33.95
C ARG A 479 -16.17 27.15 34.07
N GLY A 480 -15.75 26.59 35.22
CA GLY A 480 -15.97 25.18 35.51
C GLY A 480 -15.17 24.19 34.64
N LEU A 481 -14.22 24.66 33.81
CA LEU A 481 -13.28 23.81 33.07
C LEU A 481 -11.95 23.56 33.79
N GLY A 482 -11.83 23.97 35.07
CA GLY A 482 -10.60 23.83 35.85
C GLY A 482 -9.99 22.43 35.75
N GLY A 483 -8.68 22.36 35.53
CA GLY A 483 -7.94 21.10 35.36
C GLY A 483 -7.95 20.52 33.95
N ARG A 484 -8.70 21.09 32.99
CA ARG A 484 -8.76 20.59 31.60
C ARG A 484 -7.94 21.46 30.65
N PRO A 485 -7.19 20.86 29.71
CA PRO A 485 -6.59 21.61 28.61
C PRO A 485 -7.67 22.21 27.71
N ILE A 486 -7.49 23.46 27.28
CA ILE A 486 -8.46 24.22 26.48
C ILE A 486 -7.83 24.64 25.16
N VAL A 487 -8.64 24.71 24.10
CA VAL A 487 -8.25 25.21 22.79
C VAL A 487 -9.28 26.18 22.21
N LEU A 488 -8.79 27.24 21.54
CA LEU A 488 -9.57 28.17 20.72
C LEU A 488 -8.88 28.34 19.37
N ASP A 489 -9.65 28.47 18.30
CA ASP A 489 -9.15 28.80 16.97
C ASP A 489 -9.69 30.19 16.58
N VAL A 490 -8.81 31.20 16.59
CA VAL A 490 -9.16 32.62 16.54
C VAL A 490 -8.67 33.26 15.24
N PRO A 491 -9.51 33.99 14.49
CA PRO A 491 -9.05 34.73 13.31
C PRO A 491 -7.97 35.77 13.61
N ASP A 492 -6.96 35.88 12.75
CA ASP A 492 -5.85 36.83 12.89
C ASP A 492 -6.30 38.29 12.93
N ALA A 493 -7.43 38.59 12.28
CA ALA A 493 -8.05 39.92 12.31
C ALA A 493 -8.49 40.36 13.73
N GLN A 494 -8.68 39.42 14.66
CA GLN A 494 -9.15 39.69 16.02
C GLN A 494 -8.00 40.04 16.97
N ALA A 495 -7.17 41.01 16.59
CA ALA A 495 -5.92 41.35 17.27
C ALA A 495 -6.11 41.72 18.76
N GLU A 496 -7.15 42.49 19.09
CA GLU A 496 -7.43 42.85 20.48
C GLU A 496 -7.86 41.64 21.32
N PHE A 497 -8.77 40.82 20.79
CA PHE A 497 -9.22 39.60 21.45
C PHE A 497 -8.05 38.63 21.70
N LEU A 498 -7.16 38.44 20.72
CA LEU A 498 -5.92 37.66 20.87
C LEU A 498 -5.04 38.18 22.02
N ARG A 499 -4.86 39.50 22.15
CA ARG A 499 -4.10 40.09 23.27
C ARG A 499 -4.77 39.83 24.62
N ARG A 500 -6.09 39.94 24.69
CA ARG A 500 -6.86 39.71 25.92
C ARG A 500 -6.82 38.23 26.34
N LEU A 501 -6.89 37.30 25.39
CA LEU A 501 -6.69 35.86 25.67
C LEU A 501 -5.25 35.55 26.11
N ALA A 502 -4.24 36.18 25.50
CA ALA A 502 -2.86 36.03 25.94
C ALA A 502 -2.65 36.53 27.39
N ALA A 503 -3.33 37.61 27.78
CA ALA A 503 -3.33 38.09 29.17
C ALA A 503 -4.00 37.10 30.16
N LEU A 504 -4.87 36.20 29.67
CA LEU A 504 -5.43 35.07 30.43
C LEU A 504 -4.53 33.83 30.41
N GLY A 505 -3.32 33.91 29.84
CA GLY A 505 -2.33 32.83 29.83
C GLY A 505 -2.38 31.92 28.60
N PHE A 506 -3.22 32.20 27.61
CA PHE A 506 -3.28 31.38 26.39
C PHE A 506 -2.01 31.55 25.54
N ALA A 507 -1.46 30.42 25.09
CA ALA A 507 -0.29 30.39 24.21
C ALA A 507 -0.68 29.98 22.78
N ARG A 508 0.03 30.53 21.79
CA ARG A 508 -0.13 30.11 20.38
C ARG A 508 0.52 28.73 20.17
N ASP A 509 -0.26 27.74 19.72
CA ASP A 509 0.22 26.40 19.36
C ASP A 509 0.61 26.33 17.88
N ARG A 510 -0.31 26.68 16.98
CA ARG A 510 -0.11 26.66 15.53
C ARG A 510 -1.02 27.65 14.82
N SER A 511 -0.79 27.86 13.52
CA SER A 511 -1.69 28.64 12.68
C SER A 511 -2.29 27.77 11.57
N PHE A 512 -3.46 28.19 11.08
CA PHE A 512 -4.10 27.66 9.88
C PHE A 512 -4.27 28.77 8.85
N VAL A 513 -4.38 28.38 7.58
CA VAL A 513 -4.78 29.30 6.50
C VAL A 513 -6.14 28.86 5.99
N ARG A 514 -7.15 29.71 6.14
CA ARG A 514 -8.45 29.52 5.52
C ARG A 514 -8.27 29.67 4.02
N MET A 515 -8.75 28.70 3.27
CA MET A 515 -8.65 28.68 1.81
C MET A 515 -10.02 28.40 1.20
N ALA A 516 -10.24 28.96 0.02
CA ALA A 516 -11.47 28.79 -0.76
C ALA A 516 -11.16 28.33 -2.18
N ARG A 517 -12.11 27.62 -2.80
CA ARG A 517 -12.07 27.22 -4.21
C ARG A 517 -13.40 27.54 -4.87
N ALA A 518 -13.31 27.96 -6.13
CA ALA A 518 -14.42 28.45 -6.93
C ALA A 518 -15.66 27.50 -6.95
N PRO A 519 -16.88 28.05 -7.05
CA PRO A 519 -17.19 29.49 -7.15
C PRO A 519 -16.86 30.25 -5.86
N ALA A 520 -16.72 31.58 -5.94
CA ALA A 520 -16.38 32.38 -4.77
C ALA A 520 -17.46 32.21 -3.70
N PRO A 521 -17.10 31.91 -2.45
CA PRO A 521 -18.05 31.74 -1.38
C PRO A 521 -18.77 33.06 -1.06
N PRO A 522 -19.95 33.02 -0.42
CA PRO A 522 -20.65 34.22 0.01
C PRO A 522 -19.73 35.13 0.84
N ALA A 523 -19.70 36.42 0.51
CA ALA A 523 -18.97 37.39 1.30
C ALA A 523 -19.67 37.57 2.64
N ALA A 524 -19.02 37.15 3.73
CA ALA A 524 -19.55 37.26 5.08
C ALA A 524 -18.57 38.04 5.97
N PRO A 525 -19.01 39.12 6.65
CA PRO A 525 -18.18 39.86 7.59
C PRO A 525 -17.60 38.93 8.67
N GLN A 526 -16.28 38.87 8.75
CA GLN A 526 -15.57 38.06 9.76
C GLN A 526 -15.23 38.86 11.03
N ASP A 527 -15.55 40.15 11.06
CA ASP A 527 -15.28 41.08 12.15
C ASP A 527 -16.01 40.72 13.44
N ARG A 528 -17.13 40.00 13.34
CA ARG A 528 -17.91 39.51 14.48
C ARG A 528 -17.61 38.07 14.89
N VAL A 529 -16.71 37.37 14.18
CA VAL A 529 -16.29 36.00 14.51
C VAL A 529 -14.99 36.06 15.33
N PHE A 530 -15.09 35.72 16.61
CA PHE A 530 -13.98 35.75 17.56
C PHE A 530 -13.32 34.39 17.77
N ALA A 531 -14.06 33.29 17.57
CA ALA A 531 -13.52 31.95 17.47
C ALA A 531 -14.39 31.09 16.55
N ILE A 532 -13.79 30.14 15.84
CA ILE A 532 -14.51 29.23 14.93
C ILE A 532 -14.94 27.94 15.63
N CYS A 533 -15.85 27.17 15.02
CA CYS A 533 -16.30 25.85 15.54
C CYS A 533 -15.14 24.85 15.68
N GLY A 534 -14.14 25.03 14.82
CA GLY A 534 -12.96 24.19 14.64
C GLY A 534 -12.60 24.12 13.15
N PRO A 535 -11.33 23.87 12.79
CA PRO A 535 -10.87 23.89 11.40
C PRO A 535 -11.67 22.95 10.47
N GLU A 536 -12.22 21.87 11.02
CA GLU A 536 -13.04 20.89 10.31
C GLU A 536 -14.47 21.36 9.99
N PHE A 537 -14.99 22.36 10.71
CA PHE A 537 -16.36 22.86 10.57
C PHE A 537 -16.43 24.33 10.12
N GLY A 538 -15.34 25.08 10.24
CA GLY A 538 -15.24 26.47 9.83
C GLY A 538 -15.65 27.50 10.87
#